data_AF-A0AAQ3G368-F1
#
_entry.id   AF-A0AAQ3G368-F1
#
_cell.length_a   1.000
_cell.length_b   1.000
_cell.length_c   1.000
_cell.angle_alpha   90.00
_cell.angle_beta   90.00
_cell.angle_gamma   90.00
#
_symmetry.space_group_name_H-M   'P 1'
#
loop_
_entity.id
_entity.type
_entity.pdbx_description
1 polymer ?
#
loop_
_entity_poly.entity_id
_entity_poly.type
_entity_poly.pdbx_seq_one_letter_code
_entity_poly.pdbx_strand_id
1 'polypeptide(L)'
;MPWPTLNINIDPVALITLIQTLGATVNVDGSTTLPDGSVVDVDKTSIKRPDGIIQYDDGRVEYPDGRIVWSDNTVEYPDGRIVWEDGTEQLPDGSVKHPDGSAYDAEGNLVSE
;
A
#
# COMPACT_ATOMS: atom_id res chain seq x y z
N MET A 1 -16.61 16.52 -7.06
CA MET A 1 -16.62 15.35 -7.97
C MET A 1 -15.75 14.29 -7.30
N PRO A 2 -16.26 13.08 -7.03
CA PRO A 2 -15.39 12.01 -6.56
C PRO A 2 -14.44 11.64 -7.69
N TRP A 3 -13.17 11.52 -7.37
CA TRP A 3 -12.11 11.17 -8.31
C TRP A 3 -12.39 9.81 -8.94
N PRO A 4 -11.92 9.56 -10.18
CA PRO A 4 -11.68 8.19 -10.59
C PRO A 4 -10.69 7.61 -9.58
N THR A 5 -11.00 6.44 -9.02
CA THR A 5 -10.02 5.64 -8.30
C THR A 5 -8.83 5.45 -9.24
N LEU A 6 -7.76 6.21 -9.03
CA LEU A 6 -6.48 6.00 -9.69
C LEU A 6 -5.96 4.68 -9.13
N ASN A 7 -6.42 3.59 -9.73
CA ASN A 7 -5.91 2.28 -9.45
C ASN A 7 -4.53 2.27 -10.10
N ILE A 8 -3.48 2.47 -9.32
CA ILE A 8 -2.08 2.56 -9.79
C ILE A 8 -1.55 1.16 -10.13
N ASN A 9 -2.44 0.30 -10.62
CA ASN A 9 -2.12 -0.67 -11.65
C ASN A 9 -2.08 0.04 -13.03
N ILE A 10 -1.58 1.28 -13.06
CA ILE A 10 -1.35 2.05 -14.27
C ILE A 10 0.10 1.77 -14.64
N ASP A 11 0.26 1.07 -15.76
CA ASP A 11 1.54 0.82 -16.41
C ASP A 11 2.46 2.05 -16.28
N PRO A 12 3.73 1.91 -15.88
CA PRO A 12 4.64 3.03 -15.65
C PRO A 12 4.75 3.97 -16.88
N VAL A 13 4.48 3.48 -18.09
CA VAL A 13 4.40 4.30 -19.32
C VAL A 13 3.18 5.23 -19.33
N ALA A 14 2.04 4.76 -18.83
CA ALA A 14 0.82 5.54 -18.71
C ALA A 14 0.93 6.58 -17.58
N LEU A 15 1.68 6.29 -16.51
CA LEU A 15 2.04 7.28 -15.49
C LEU A 15 2.90 8.42 -16.07
N ILE A 16 3.92 8.09 -16.87
CA ILE A 16 4.77 9.09 -17.54
C ILE A 16 3.95 9.96 -18.51
N THR A 17 3.02 9.35 -19.25
CA THR A 17 2.13 10.09 -20.16
C THR A 17 1.19 11.02 -19.40
N LEU A 18 0.69 10.58 -18.24
CA LEU A 18 -0.15 11.38 -17.36
C LEU A 18 0.61 12.59 -16.80
N ILE A 19 1.85 12.40 -16.35
CA ILE A 19 2.77 13.45 -15.89
C ILE A 19 2.92 14.54 -16.96
N GLN A 20 3.16 14.15 -18.22
CA GLN A 20 3.33 15.08 -19.35
C GLN A 20 2.04 15.78 -19.75
N THR A 21 0.90 15.07 -19.68
CA THR A 21 -0.41 15.60 -20.11
C THR A 21 -1.03 16.53 -19.07
N LEU A 22 -0.79 16.29 -17.78
CA LEU A 22 -1.41 17.06 -16.70
C LEU A 22 -0.64 18.34 -16.33
N GLY A 23 0.58 18.56 -16.84
CA GLY A 23 1.38 19.73 -16.47
C GLY A 23 2.09 19.57 -15.13
N ALA A 24 2.54 18.36 -14.82
CA ALA A 24 3.36 18.10 -13.64
C ALA A 24 4.71 18.84 -13.73
N THR A 25 5.20 19.31 -12.59
CA THR A 25 6.46 20.03 -12.46
C THR A 25 7.55 19.09 -11.94
N VAL A 26 8.65 18.97 -12.67
CA VAL A 26 9.84 18.24 -12.19
C VAL A 26 10.62 19.15 -11.23
N ASN A 27 10.85 18.68 -10.01
CA ASN A 27 11.61 19.38 -9.00
C ASN A 27 13.12 19.24 -9.24
N VAL A 28 13.90 20.09 -8.56
CA VAL A 28 15.37 20.10 -8.68
C VAL A 28 16.03 18.79 -8.19
N ASP A 29 15.38 18.10 -7.25
CA ASP A 29 15.81 16.79 -6.73
C ASP A 29 15.46 15.62 -7.67
N GLY A 30 14.73 15.88 -8.75
CA GLY A 30 14.33 14.87 -9.74
C GLY A 30 12.96 14.24 -9.49
N SER A 31 12.33 14.46 -8.33
CA SER A 31 10.91 14.13 -8.12
C SER A 31 10.00 14.94 -9.04
N THR A 32 8.76 14.47 -9.21
CA THR A 32 7.76 15.15 -10.06
C THR A 32 6.51 15.47 -9.25
N THR A 33 6.18 16.74 -9.12
CA THR A 33 4.95 17.21 -8.47
C THR A 33 3.82 17.34 -9.51
N LEU A 34 2.76 16.58 -9.30
CA LEU A 34 1.52 16.65 -10.08
C LEU A 34 0.67 17.86 -9.64
N PRO A 35 -0.22 18.37 -10.51
CA PRO A 35 -1.06 19.54 -10.20
C PRO A 35 -2.04 19.34 -9.03
N ASP A 36 -2.35 18.10 -8.68
CA ASP A 36 -3.20 17.75 -7.54
C ASP A 36 -2.44 17.80 -6.21
N GLY A 37 -1.13 18.03 -6.24
CA GLY A 37 -0.24 18.02 -5.08
C GLY A 37 0.39 16.66 -4.81
N SER A 38 0.13 15.63 -5.64
CA SER A 38 0.84 14.36 -5.54
C SER A 38 2.30 14.52 -5.97
N VAL A 39 3.22 13.80 -5.33
CA VAL A 39 4.66 13.83 -5.62
C VAL A 39 5.12 12.44 -6.00
N VAL A 40 5.60 12.29 -7.24
CA VAL A 40 6.25 11.09 -7.74
C VAL A 40 7.73 11.14 -7.36
N ASP A 41 8.24 10.06 -6.80
CA ASP A 41 9.65 9.94 -6.43
C ASP A 41 10.58 10.06 -7.65
N VAL A 42 11.85 10.41 -7.41
CA VAL A 42 12.88 10.55 -8.46
C VAL A 42 13.07 9.26 -9.25
N ASP A 43 12.99 8.11 -8.59
CA ASP A 43 13.13 6.80 -9.22
C ASP A 43 11.84 6.35 -9.92
N LYS A 44 10.75 7.12 -9.77
CA LYS A 44 9.40 6.81 -10.27
C LYS A 44 8.87 5.45 -9.77
N THR A 45 9.40 5.00 -8.65
CA THR A 45 9.01 3.78 -7.94
C THR A 45 7.90 4.03 -6.94
N SER A 46 7.60 5.29 -6.60
CA SER A 46 6.50 5.60 -5.70
C SER A 46 5.86 6.96 -5.97
N ILE A 47 4.62 7.11 -5.52
CA ILE A 47 3.83 8.33 -5.59
C ILE A 47 3.25 8.59 -4.22
N LYS A 48 3.58 9.75 -3.65
CA LYS A 48 2.98 10.27 -2.43
C LYS A 48 1.82 11.20 -2.77
N ARG A 49 0.62 10.84 -2.34
CA ARG A 49 -0.59 11.63 -2.52
C ARG A 49 -0.70 12.75 -1.49
N PRO A 50 -1.45 13.83 -1.77
CA PRO A 50 -1.66 14.93 -0.81
C PRO A 50 -2.39 14.49 0.46
N ASP A 51 -3.19 13.42 0.39
CA ASP A 51 -3.84 12.78 1.54
C ASP A 51 -2.87 11.95 2.40
N GLY A 52 -1.60 11.82 2.00
CA GLY A 52 -0.56 11.13 2.74
C GLY A 52 -0.37 9.66 2.37
N ILE A 53 -1.25 9.09 1.55
CA ILE A 53 -1.08 7.72 1.02
C ILE A 53 0.10 7.68 0.07
N ILE A 54 0.98 6.69 0.22
CA ILE A 54 2.11 6.42 -0.66
C ILE A 54 1.81 5.13 -1.41
N GLN A 55 1.92 5.14 -2.73
CA GLN A 55 1.75 3.95 -3.55
C GLN A 55 3.04 3.67 -4.32
N TYR A 56 3.48 2.42 -4.27
CA TYR A 56 4.70 1.92 -4.87
C TYR A 56 4.40 1.20 -6.20
N ASP A 57 5.41 1.12 -7.06
CA ASP A 57 5.32 0.48 -8.38
C ASP A 57 5.19 -1.04 -8.29
N ASP A 58 5.70 -1.63 -7.21
CA ASP A 58 5.55 -3.05 -6.91
C ASP A 58 4.10 -3.43 -6.56
N GLY A 59 3.22 -2.45 -6.32
CA GLY A 59 1.83 -2.61 -5.92
C GLY A 59 1.57 -2.36 -4.43
N ARG A 60 2.61 -2.13 -3.62
CA ARG A 60 2.49 -1.78 -2.20
C ARG A 60 1.81 -0.42 -2.02
N VAL A 61 0.96 -0.29 -1.02
CA VAL A 61 0.28 0.96 -0.64
C VAL A 61 0.46 1.17 0.85
N GLU A 62 1.08 2.28 1.23
CA GLU A 62 1.25 2.71 2.61
C GLU A 62 0.29 3.85 2.91
N TYR A 63 -0.50 3.69 3.96
CA TYR A 63 -1.49 4.66 4.42
C TYR A 63 -0.89 5.52 5.55
N PRO A 64 -1.38 6.76 5.71
CA PRO A 64 -0.88 7.69 6.72
C PRO A 64 -1.15 7.24 8.17
N ASP A 65 -2.07 6.30 8.37
CA ASP A 65 -2.31 5.66 9.67
C ASP A 65 -1.27 4.57 10.01
N GLY A 66 -0.33 4.28 9.09
CA GLY A 66 0.70 3.25 9.23
C GLY A 66 0.27 1.87 8.72
N ARG A 67 -0.94 1.75 8.13
CA ARG A 67 -1.36 0.52 7.46
C ARG A 67 -0.61 0.35 6.15
N ILE A 68 -0.15 -0.86 5.87
CA ILE A 68 0.50 -1.23 4.61
C ILE A 68 -0.36 -2.30 3.93
N VAL A 69 -0.65 -2.13 2.65
CA VAL A 69 -1.30 -3.13 1.81
C VAL A 69 -0.31 -3.56 0.75
N TRP A 70 0.02 -4.84 0.73
CA TRP A 70 0.92 -5.44 -0.24
C TRP A 70 0.17 -5.86 -1.51
N SER A 71 0.95 -6.12 -2.55
CA SER A 71 0.46 -6.49 -3.88
C SER A 71 -0.21 -7.86 -3.92
N ASP A 72 0.09 -8.73 -2.95
CA ASP A 72 -0.54 -10.02 -2.71
C ASP A 72 -1.80 -9.91 -1.83
N ASN A 73 -2.35 -8.69 -1.68
CA ASN A 73 -3.49 -8.39 -0.82
C ASN A 73 -3.25 -8.60 0.69
N THR A 74 -2.01 -8.87 1.12
CA THR A 74 -1.64 -8.89 2.54
C THR A 74 -1.73 -7.48 3.13
N VAL A 75 -2.33 -7.35 4.31
CA VAL A 75 -2.50 -6.09 5.02
C VAL A 75 -1.74 -6.15 6.34
N GLU A 76 -0.75 -5.28 6.50
CA GLU A 76 -0.09 -5.03 7.78
C GLU A 76 -0.70 -3.80 8.46
N TYR A 77 -0.99 -3.93 9.73
CA TYR A 77 -1.50 -2.86 10.58
C TYR A 77 -0.37 -2.33 11.47
N PRO A 78 -0.44 -1.04 11.87
CA PRO A 78 0.59 -0.41 12.68
C PRO A 78 0.73 -1.01 14.10
N ASP A 79 -0.28 -1.76 14.55
CA ASP A 79 -0.24 -2.48 15.83
C ASP A 79 0.58 -3.79 15.75
N GLY A 80 1.02 -4.19 14.55
CA GLY A 80 1.72 -5.45 14.30
C GLY A 80 0.81 -6.59 13.85
N ARG A 81 -0.49 -6.35 13.66
CA ARG A 81 -1.40 -7.34 13.08
C ARG A 81 -1.14 -7.48 11.58
N ILE A 82 -1.10 -8.71 11.09
CA ILE A 82 -0.96 -9.02 9.66
C ILE A 82 -2.17 -9.85 9.24
N VAL A 83 -2.80 -9.49 8.12
CA VAL A 83 -3.93 -10.22 7.54
C VAL A 83 -3.55 -10.60 6.12
N TRP A 84 -3.41 -11.90 5.86
CA TRP A 84 -3.12 -12.42 4.53
C TRP A 84 -4.40 -12.53 3.70
N GLU A 85 -4.25 -12.64 2.38
CA GLU A 85 -5.38 -12.76 1.44
C GLU A 85 -6.25 -14.00 1.72
N ASP A 86 -5.64 -15.09 2.19
CA ASP A 86 -6.34 -16.32 2.54
C ASP A 86 -7.27 -16.18 3.76
N GLY A 87 -7.20 -15.05 4.46
CA GLY A 87 -7.95 -14.77 5.68
C GLY A 87 -7.22 -15.23 6.94
N THR A 88 -5.98 -15.71 6.83
CA THR A 88 -5.11 -15.93 7.99
C THR A 88 -4.78 -14.57 8.61
N GLU A 89 -4.82 -14.49 9.93
CA GLU A 89 -4.51 -13.29 10.69
C GLU A 89 -3.46 -13.59 11.75
N GLN A 90 -2.32 -12.91 11.71
CA GLN A 90 -1.37 -12.88 12.81
C GLN A 90 -1.66 -11.68 13.70
N LEU A 91 -1.78 -11.92 15.00
CA LEU A 91 -1.98 -10.91 16.00
C LEU A 91 -0.63 -10.40 16.54
N PRO A 92 -0.60 -9.19 17.13
CA PRO A 92 0.62 -8.62 17.71
C PRO A 92 1.23 -9.45 18.85
N ASP A 93 0.43 -10.29 19.49
CA ASP A 93 0.88 -11.21 20.54
C ASP A 93 1.59 -12.46 19.99
N GLY A 94 1.68 -12.60 18.67
CA GLY A 94 2.27 -13.73 17.97
C GLY A 94 1.29 -14.86 17.64
N SER A 95 0.05 -14.79 18.12
CA SER A 95 -0.99 -15.78 17.81
C SER A 95 -1.41 -15.68 16.35
N VAL A 96 -1.76 -16.81 15.75
CA VAL A 96 -2.22 -16.91 14.35
C VAL A 96 -3.62 -17.50 14.33
N LYS A 97 -4.55 -16.83 13.66
CA LYS A 97 -5.91 -17.32 13.40
C LYS A 97 -6.03 -17.66 11.94
N HIS A 98 -6.49 -18.86 11.64
CA HIS A 98 -6.73 -19.31 10.29
C HIS A 98 -8.21 -19.13 9.91
N PRO A 99 -8.50 -19.02 8.62
CA PRO A 99 -9.87 -18.89 8.12
C PRO A 99 -10.74 -20.13 8.39
N ASP A 100 -10.11 -21.29 8.67
CA ASP A 100 -10.80 -22.54 9.01
C ASP A 100 -11.34 -22.58 10.45
N GLY A 101 -11.08 -21.53 11.25
CA GLY A 101 -11.46 -21.44 12.66
C GLY A 101 -10.36 -21.88 13.62
N SER A 102 -9.31 -22.52 13.12
CA SER A 102 -8.17 -22.89 13.94
C SER A 102 -7.39 -21.65 14.38
N ALA A 103 -6.97 -21.64 15.64
CA ALA A 103 -6.13 -20.58 16.17
C ALA A 103 -4.96 -21.19 16.93
N TYR A 104 -3.77 -20.66 16.71
CA TYR A 104 -2.53 -21.06 17.35
C TYR A 104 -1.96 -19.90 18.17
N ASP A 105 -1.39 -20.20 19.34
CA ASP A 105 -0.63 -19.21 20.11
C ASP A 105 0.77 -18.95 19.51
N ALA A 106 1.51 -18.01 20.08
CA ALA A 106 2.87 -17.69 19.66
C ALA A 106 3.88 -18.85 19.82
N GLU A 107 3.54 -19.87 20.61
CA GLU A 107 4.34 -21.07 20.84
C GLU A 107 4.00 -22.18 19.83
N GLY A 108 2.98 -21.98 18.99
CA GLY A 108 2.50 -22.92 18.00
C GLY A 108 1.50 -23.95 18.54
N ASN A 109 0.96 -23.75 19.75
CA ASN A 109 -0.07 -24.62 20.30
C ASN A 109 -1.45 -24.19 19.80
N LEU A 110 -2.27 -25.17 19.45
CA LEU A 110 -3.67 -24.94 19.08
C LEU A 110 -4.47 -24.47 20.30
N VAL A 111 -5.05 -23.27 20.20
CA VAL A 111 -5.88 -22.66 21.25
C VAL A 111 -7.39 -22.75 20.95
N SER A 112 -7.78 -22.94 19.69
CA SER A 112 -9.19 -23.08 19.28
C SER A 112 -9.32 -23.78 17.92
N GLU A 113 -10.44 -24.49 17.70
CA GLU A 113 -10.96 -25.04 16.42
C GLU A 113 -12.46 -24.78 16.32
#